data_AF-A0A956HJQ0-F1
#
_entry.id   AF-A0A956HJQ0-F1
#
_cell.length_a   1.000
_cell.length_b   1.000
_cell.length_c   1.000
_cell.angle_alpha   90.00
_cell.angle_beta   90.00
_cell.angle_gamma   90.00
#
_symmetry.space_group_name_H-M   'P 1'
#
loop_
_entity.id
_entity.type
_entity.pdbx_description
1 polymer ?
#
loop_
_entity_poly.entity_id
_entity_poly.type
_entity_poly.pdbx_seq_one_letter_code
_entity_poly.pdbx_strand_id
1 'polypeptide(L)'
;MVASLKLPGRQRSRALVSVSLALSLLSPTTTLARSAMIAPAESSEVGRLASEAEQALGEGDRLHGAKQYDEAVVQYQAAAKKFAQLADMIPADDPYRDVKRTDRISQAMFAYEQASRSHKAARGGPIEGPEALAIATSLNTLVDDELRQVKPNTEVAQRLNDHHTKLGPELTRLKEAEAARQQQAAEAARAAEAARASAQQSQEQADRDAAQRKLDDERAQAAERDRQAEEQRQREGEKLERRRRGYVIGLGVSAGVTVAASGAAIGLMVTARAGGPAHTEIIESAMAAGDYDPFSADLCAAPGGEVAEACAKHQRLKVASFALWGVAGAGLVSTVVFAALLGAQAKKRKGSARADRPQLVHLGVSPTLHGVALSGALRF
;
A
#
# COMPACT_ATOMS: atom_id res chain seq x y z
N MET A 1 11.45 72.53 -34.08
CA MET A 1 12.91 72.50 -33.88
C MET A 1 13.46 71.25 -34.57
N VAL A 2 14.45 71.47 -35.42
CA VAL A 2 15.01 70.56 -36.41
C VAL A 2 16.25 69.86 -35.81
N ALA A 3 16.38 68.54 -36.00
CA ALA A 3 17.69 67.88 -36.13
C ALA A 3 17.51 66.48 -36.76
N SER A 4 17.48 66.44 -38.09
CA SER A 4 17.86 65.28 -38.89
C SER A 4 19.38 65.15 -38.86
N LEU A 5 19.90 63.97 -38.55
CA LEU A 5 21.30 63.63 -38.80
C LEU A 5 21.39 62.52 -39.85
N LYS A 6 21.95 62.92 -40.97
CA LYS A 6 22.20 62.19 -42.20
C LYS A 6 23.72 61.94 -42.23
N LEU A 7 24.15 60.69 -42.37
CA LEU A 7 25.53 60.37 -42.76
C LEU A 7 25.55 59.34 -43.90
N PRO A 8 26.38 59.55 -44.94
CA PRO A 8 26.36 58.76 -46.17
C PRO A 8 27.49 57.72 -46.25
N GLY A 9 27.26 56.67 -47.06
CA GLY A 9 28.13 56.36 -48.20
C GLY A 9 29.38 55.48 -48.01
N ARG A 10 29.31 54.29 -48.66
CA ARG A 10 30.37 53.59 -49.43
C ARG A 10 31.78 53.45 -48.81
N GLN A 11 32.24 52.20 -48.68
CA GLN A 11 33.16 51.60 -49.67
C GLN A 11 33.36 50.09 -49.45
N ARG A 12 33.41 49.37 -50.57
CA ARG A 12 33.80 47.97 -50.70
C ARG A 12 35.32 47.86 -50.52
N SER A 13 35.79 46.85 -49.79
CA SER A 13 37.10 46.26 -50.02
C SER A 13 37.08 44.79 -49.61
N ARG A 14 37.25 43.94 -50.64
CA ARG A 14 37.49 42.51 -50.53
C ARG A 14 38.90 42.31 -49.99
N ALA A 15 39.07 41.48 -48.97
CA ALA A 15 40.35 40.84 -48.67
C ALA A 15 40.09 39.34 -48.53
N LEU A 16 40.31 38.63 -49.63
CA LEU A 16 40.56 37.20 -49.67
C LEU A 16 41.94 36.98 -49.07
N VAL A 17 42.01 36.30 -47.92
CA VAL A 17 43.26 35.69 -47.45
C VAL A 17 43.06 34.18 -47.49
N SER A 18 43.58 33.60 -48.57
CA SER A 18 43.81 32.17 -48.72
C SER A 18 45.06 31.82 -47.92
N VAL A 19 44.93 30.93 -46.95
CA VAL A 19 46.08 30.22 -46.36
C VAL A 19 45.81 28.73 -46.56
N SER A 20 46.48 28.18 -47.57
CA SER A 20 46.55 26.75 -47.83
C SER A 20 47.92 26.22 -47.41
N LEU A 21 47.85 25.07 -46.73
CA LEU A 21 48.83 23.98 -46.63
C LEU A 21 50.26 24.28 -46.14
N ALA A 22 50.62 23.62 -45.03
CA ALA A 22 51.79 22.75 -45.02
C ALA A 22 51.60 21.60 -44.01
N LEU A 23 51.38 20.41 -44.57
CA LEU A 23 51.43 19.11 -43.94
C LEU A 23 52.91 18.78 -43.67
N SER A 24 53.28 18.42 -42.45
CA SER A 24 54.57 17.78 -42.18
C SER A 24 54.43 16.75 -41.08
N LEU A 25 54.52 15.50 -41.54
CA LEU A 25 54.72 14.26 -40.82
C LEU A 25 55.83 14.40 -39.78
N LEU A 26 55.58 13.94 -38.54
CA LEU A 26 56.61 13.33 -37.70
C LEU A 26 55.93 12.42 -36.68
N SER A 27 55.96 11.13 -36.94
CA SER A 27 55.86 10.11 -35.89
C SER A 27 57.23 9.93 -35.25
N PRO A 28 57.28 9.61 -33.94
CA PRO A 28 57.99 8.39 -33.59
C PRO A 28 57.19 7.52 -32.62
N THR A 29 56.95 6.29 -33.07
CA THR A 29 56.74 5.11 -32.23
C THR A 29 57.99 4.86 -31.39
N THR A 30 57.87 4.74 -30.06
CA THR A 30 58.09 3.50 -29.28
C THR A 30 58.15 3.77 -27.77
N THR A 31 57.18 3.17 -27.06
CA THR A 31 57.38 2.32 -25.88
C THR A 31 58.07 2.91 -24.64
N LEU A 32 57.25 3.32 -23.66
CA LEU A 32 57.50 2.97 -22.25
C LEU A 32 56.15 2.75 -21.54
N ALA A 33 55.77 1.47 -21.54
CA ALA A 33 54.72 0.91 -20.70
C ALA A 33 55.21 0.92 -19.24
N ARG A 34 54.63 1.79 -18.41
CA ARG A 34 54.45 1.55 -16.97
C ARG A 34 53.48 2.59 -16.40
N SER A 35 52.19 2.34 -16.56
CA SER A 35 51.07 2.80 -15.69
C SER A 35 49.75 2.31 -16.30
N ALA A 36 49.62 0.99 -16.43
CA ALA A 36 48.32 0.35 -16.57
C ALA A 36 48.11 -0.42 -15.28
N MET A 37 47.35 0.18 -14.36
CA MET A 37 46.53 -0.47 -13.33
C MET A 37 45.86 0.64 -12.49
N ILE A 38 45.07 1.49 -13.16
CA ILE A 38 43.93 2.19 -12.54
C ILE A 38 42.72 1.77 -13.37
N ALA A 39 41.65 1.39 -12.69
CA ALA A 39 40.64 0.43 -13.13
C ALA A 39 39.87 0.85 -14.41
N PRO A 40 39.70 -0.03 -15.42
CA PRO A 40 38.87 0.28 -16.59
C PRO A 40 37.38 0.48 -16.26
N ALA A 41 36.92 0.00 -15.10
CA ALA A 41 35.54 0.13 -14.66
C ALA A 41 35.14 1.59 -14.34
N GLU A 42 36.00 2.36 -13.66
CA GLU A 42 35.69 3.75 -13.27
C GLU A 42 35.61 4.69 -14.48
N SER A 43 36.42 4.44 -15.51
CA SER A 43 36.36 5.21 -16.76
C SER A 43 35.03 5.04 -17.52
N SER A 44 34.40 3.87 -17.39
CA SER A 44 33.12 3.57 -18.02
C SER A 44 31.94 4.24 -17.30
N GLU A 45 32.01 4.36 -15.98
CA GLU A 45 30.98 4.99 -15.18
C GLU A 45 30.99 6.51 -15.31
N VAL A 46 32.18 7.14 -15.22
CA VAL A 46 32.33 8.60 -15.43
C VAL A 46 31.85 9.00 -16.83
N GLY A 47 32.22 8.22 -17.85
CA GLY A 47 31.77 8.44 -19.23
C GLY A 47 30.26 8.33 -19.40
N ARG A 48 29.65 7.30 -18.80
CA ARG A 48 28.19 7.12 -18.78
C ARG A 48 27.49 8.29 -18.10
N LEU A 49 27.94 8.66 -16.90
CA LEU A 49 27.34 9.72 -16.10
C LEU A 49 27.43 11.08 -16.81
N ALA A 50 28.56 11.37 -17.46
CA ALA A 50 28.73 12.56 -18.30
C ALA A 50 27.76 12.56 -19.49
N SER A 51 27.63 11.44 -20.19
CA SER A 51 26.67 11.31 -21.31
C SER A 51 25.23 11.52 -20.83
N GLU A 52 24.86 10.97 -19.68
CA GLU A 52 23.52 11.14 -19.12
C GLU A 52 23.25 12.56 -18.61
N ALA A 53 24.27 13.25 -18.09
CA ALA A 53 24.16 14.64 -17.67
C ALA A 53 23.87 15.55 -18.87
N GLU A 54 24.63 15.41 -19.94
CA GLU A 54 24.45 16.16 -21.19
C GLU A 54 23.12 15.83 -21.87
N GLN A 55 22.73 14.55 -21.89
CA GLN A 55 21.45 14.15 -22.44
C GLN A 55 20.29 14.76 -21.66
N ALA A 56 20.34 14.74 -20.32
CA ALA A 56 19.32 15.37 -19.49
C ALA A 56 19.28 16.89 -19.70
N LEU A 57 20.43 17.54 -19.85
CA LEU A 57 20.49 18.98 -20.15
C LEU A 57 19.84 19.30 -21.50
N GLY A 58 20.22 18.58 -22.56
CA GLY A 58 19.67 18.77 -23.90
C GLY A 58 18.17 18.45 -23.99
N GLU A 59 17.70 17.43 -23.27
CA GLU A 59 16.27 17.13 -23.17
C GLU A 59 15.51 18.21 -22.40
N GLY A 60 16.11 18.77 -21.33
CA GLY A 60 15.59 19.94 -20.63
C GLY A 60 15.41 21.15 -21.56
N ASP A 61 16.43 21.45 -22.38
CA ASP A 61 16.38 22.54 -23.37
C ASP A 61 15.28 22.31 -24.42
N ARG A 62 15.16 21.06 -24.91
CA ARG A 62 14.13 20.69 -25.88
C ARG A 62 12.72 20.88 -25.30
N LEU A 63 12.48 20.41 -24.08
CA LEU A 63 11.20 20.53 -23.38
C LEU A 63 10.86 21.98 -23.04
N HIS A 64 11.86 22.75 -22.59
CA HIS A 64 11.71 24.18 -22.33
C HIS A 64 11.29 24.93 -23.60
N GLY A 65 11.95 24.66 -24.73
CA GLY A 65 11.59 25.23 -26.04
C GLY A 65 10.18 24.84 -26.50
N ALA A 66 9.74 23.63 -26.15
CA ALA A 66 8.37 23.15 -26.37
C ALA A 66 7.35 23.70 -25.36
N LYS A 67 7.76 24.54 -24.40
CA LYS A 67 6.95 25.07 -23.29
C LYS A 67 6.39 24.00 -22.34
N GLN A 68 7.01 22.83 -22.32
CA GLN A 68 6.75 21.74 -21.37
C GLN A 68 7.60 21.97 -20.12
N TYR A 69 7.26 23.01 -19.37
CA TYR A 69 8.14 23.55 -18.34
C TYR A 69 8.26 22.65 -17.12
N ASP A 70 7.19 21.99 -16.66
CA ASP A 70 7.26 21.08 -15.51
C ASP A 70 8.20 19.89 -15.82
N GLU A 71 8.13 19.33 -17.04
CA GLU A 71 9.02 18.26 -17.47
C GLU A 71 10.46 18.75 -17.67
N ALA A 72 10.64 19.96 -18.21
CA ALA A 72 11.96 20.58 -18.35
C ALA A 72 12.66 20.74 -16.99
N VAL A 73 11.92 21.14 -15.94
CA VAL A 73 12.45 21.25 -14.56
C VAL A 73 13.06 19.93 -14.11
N VAL A 74 12.35 18.81 -14.31
CA VAL A 74 12.82 17.49 -13.90
C VAL A 74 14.14 17.13 -14.62
N GLN A 75 14.24 17.40 -15.91
CA GLN A 75 15.44 17.12 -16.69
C GLN A 75 16.63 17.99 -16.28
N TYR A 76 16.40 19.28 -16.05
CA TYR A 76 17.44 20.18 -15.56
C TYR A 76 17.91 19.82 -14.14
N GLN A 77 17.01 19.41 -13.26
CA GLN A 77 17.37 18.90 -11.92
C GLN A 77 18.19 17.61 -12.03
N ALA A 78 17.82 16.69 -12.93
CA ALA A 78 18.58 15.49 -13.19
C ALA A 78 19.99 15.79 -13.73
N ALA A 79 20.14 16.76 -14.63
CA ALA A 79 21.43 17.22 -15.13
C ALA A 79 22.28 17.84 -14.01
N ALA A 80 21.70 18.73 -13.21
CA ALA A 80 22.39 19.37 -12.09
C ALA A 80 22.96 18.34 -11.10
N LYS A 81 22.16 17.33 -10.73
CA LYS A 81 22.61 16.22 -9.87
C LYS A 81 23.79 15.46 -10.46
N LYS A 82 23.72 15.10 -11.75
CA LYS A 82 24.78 14.32 -12.41
C LYS A 82 26.06 15.12 -12.58
N PHE A 83 25.98 16.41 -12.91
CA PHE A 83 27.17 17.27 -12.96
C PHE A 83 27.80 17.47 -11.57
N ALA A 84 26.98 17.60 -10.52
CA ALA A 84 27.48 17.63 -9.15
C ALA A 84 28.20 16.32 -8.77
N GLN A 85 27.63 15.16 -9.10
CA GLN A 85 28.26 13.86 -8.90
C GLN A 85 29.58 13.73 -9.67
N LEU A 86 29.62 14.19 -10.93
CA LEU A 86 30.85 14.22 -11.73
C LEU A 86 31.93 15.10 -11.10
N ALA A 87 31.56 16.18 -10.41
CA ALA A 87 32.50 17.03 -9.69
C ALA A 87 33.15 16.30 -8.50
N ASP A 88 32.40 15.43 -7.81
CA ASP A 88 32.90 14.62 -6.69
C ASP A 88 33.76 13.43 -7.13
N MET A 89 33.54 12.92 -8.33
CA MET A 89 34.31 11.79 -8.88
C MET A 89 35.71 12.18 -9.38
N ILE A 90 36.08 13.46 -9.37
CA ILE A 90 37.40 13.90 -9.85
C ILE A 90 38.46 13.57 -8.80
N PRO A 91 39.47 12.73 -9.13
CA PRO A 91 40.49 12.30 -8.18
C PRO A 91 41.29 13.46 -7.59
N ALA A 92 41.66 13.33 -6.31
CA ALA A 92 42.45 14.33 -5.60
C ALA A 92 43.85 14.55 -6.18
N ASP A 93 44.40 13.54 -6.85
CA ASP A 93 45.71 13.51 -7.48
C ASP A 93 45.71 13.96 -8.97
N ASP A 94 44.54 14.31 -9.53
CA ASP A 94 44.47 14.82 -10.91
C ASP A 94 45.15 16.22 -10.99
N PRO A 95 46.15 16.40 -11.88
CA PRO A 95 46.87 17.68 -11.99
C PRO A 95 46.00 18.84 -12.50
N TYR A 96 44.83 18.54 -13.06
CA TYR A 96 43.83 19.50 -13.54
C TYR A 96 42.55 19.47 -12.69
N ARG A 97 42.61 18.90 -11.49
CA ARG A 97 41.45 18.73 -10.60
C ARG A 97 40.66 20.01 -10.43
N ASP A 98 41.30 21.10 -9.99
CA ASP A 98 40.62 22.37 -9.70
C ASP A 98 39.85 22.88 -10.92
N VAL A 99 40.44 22.77 -12.11
CA VAL A 99 39.83 23.23 -13.37
C VAL A 99 38.63 22.35 -13.74
N LYS A 100 38.81 21.03 -13.71
CA LYS A 100 37.74 20.08 -14.04
C LYS A 100 36.58 20.18 -13.05
N ARG A 101 36.89 20.29 -11.76
CA ARG A 101 35.89 20.33 -10.68
C ARG A 101 35.11 21.62 -10.71
N THR A 102 35.80 22.75 -10.89
CA THR A 102 35.14 24.04 -11.13
C THR A 102 34.22 23.99 -12.37
N ASP A 103 34.66 23.42 -13.49
CA ASP A 103 33.84 23.30 -14.70
C ASP A 103 32.56 22.48 -14.46
N ARG A 104 32.68 21.34 -13.76
CA ARG A 104 31.51 20.52 -13.39
C ARG A 104 30.58 21.24 -12.42
N ILE A 105 31.11 21.97 -11.44
CA ILE A 105 30.31 22.80 -10.52
C ILE A 105 29.56 23.87 -11.32
N SER A 106 30.22 24.56 -12.26
CA SER A 106 29.58 25.57 -13.10
C SER A 106 28.48 24.99 -14.01
N GLN A 107 28.68 23.80 -14.58
CA GLN A 107 27.64 23.10 -15.35
C GLN A 107 26.45 22.71 -14.46
N ALA A 108 26.71 22.22 -13.25
CA ALA A 108 25.67 21.86 -12.29
C ALA A 108 24.85 23.10 -11.85
N MET A 109 25.54 24.21 -11.58
CA MET A 109 24.94 25.50 -11.27
C MET A 109 24.09 26.03 -12.43
N PHE A 110 24.60 25.95 -13.66
CA PHE A 110 23.85 26.35 -14.85
C PHE A 110 22.56 25.54 -15.01
N ALA A 111 22.63 24.21 -14.88
CA ALA A 111 21.46 23.34 -14.95
C ALA A 111 20.44 23.67 -13.84
N TYR A 112 20.90 23.91 -12.61
CA TYR A 112 20.01 24.33 -11.52
C TYR A 112 19.33 25.68 -11.79
N GLU A 113 20.07 26.67 -12.33
CA GLU A 113 19.49 27.95 -12.74
C GLU A 113 18.46 27.78 -13.86
N GLN A 114 18.67 26.87 -14.81
CA GLN A 114 17.68 26.53 -15.84
C GLN A 114 16.43 25.84 -15.28
N ALA A 115 16.59 24.96 -14.29
CA ALA A 115 15.47 24.39 -13.56
C ALA A 115 14.65 25.49 -12.87
N SER A 116 15.31 26.44 -12.19
CA SER A 116 14.64 27.56 -11.52
C SER A 116 13.89 28.46 -12.52
N ARG A 117 14.49 28.77 -13.68
CA ARG A 117 13.84 29.53 -14.76
C ARG A 117 12.61 28.82 -15.32
N SER A 118 12.71 27.53 -15.59
CA SER A 118 11.61 26.71 -16.11
C SER A 118 10.48 26.60 -15.08
N HIS A 119 10.80 26.39 -13.81
CA HIS A 119 9.81 26.35 -12.75
C HIS A 119 9.08 27.69 -12.62
N LYS A 120 9.81 28.81 -12.68
CA LYS A 120 9.21 30.15 -12.68
C LYS A 120 8.29 30.37 -13.86
N ALA A 121 8.64 29.87 -15.05
CA ALA A 121 7.77 29.92 -16.22
C ALA A 121 6.51 29.05 -16.07
N ALA A 122 6.63 27.88 -15.43
CA ALA A 122 5.52 26.95 -15.19
C ALA A 122 4.53 27.47 -14.13
N ARG A 123 5.05 27.91 -12.98
CA ARG A 123 4.27 28.10 -11.75
C ARG A 123 4.28 29.53 -11.21
N GLY A 124 4.96 30.46 -11.90
CA GLY A 124 5.01 31.88 -11.53
C GLY A 124 5.85 32.18 -10.28
N GLY A 125 6.55 31.19 -9.73
CA GLY A 125 7.31 31.32 -8.49
C GLY A 125 8.68 30.62 -8.53
N PRO A 126 9.53 30.88 -7.54
CA PRO A 126 10.82 30.21 -7.43
C PRO A 126 10.63 28.70 -7.21
N ILE A 127 11.63 27.89 -7.56
CA ILE A 127 11.57 26.44 -7.42
C ILE A 127 11.41 26.03 -5.95
N GLU A 128 10.57 25.05 -5.64
CA GLU A 128 10.36 24.60 -4.26
C GLU A 128 10.40 23.07 -4.14
N GLY A 129 10.59 22.61 -2.90
CA GLY A 129 10.46 21.21 -2.52
C GLY A 129 11.77 20.50 -2.19
N PRO A 130 11.66 19.26 -1.71
CA PRO A 130 12.78 18.52 -1.14
C PRO A 130 13.88 18.24 -2.17
N GLU A 131 13.49 17.98 -3.43
CA GLU A 131 14.41 17.77 -4.55
C GLU A 131 15.30 19.00 -4.80
N ALA A 132 14.70 20.19 -4.88
CA ALA A 132 15.42 21.44 -5.08
C ALA A 132 16.31 21.78 -3.88
N LEU A 133 15.82 21.55 -2.66
CA LEU A 133 16.59 21.73 -1.43
C LEU A 133 17.82 20.82 -1.38
N ALA A 134 17.65 19.54 -1.75
CA ALA A 134 18.76 18.58 -1.78
C ALA A 134 19.84 19.00 -2.80
N ILE A 135 19.44 19.40 -4.01
CA ILE A 135 20.37 19.88 -5.05
C ILE A 135 21.09 21.15 -4.58
N ALA A 136 20.35 22.16 -4.11
CA ALA A 136 20.95 23.41 -3.64
C ALA A 136 21.92 23.19 -2.47
N THR A 137 21.60 22.28 -1.55
CA THR A 137 22.49 21.92 -0.42
C THR A 137 23.77 21.26 -0.92
N SER A 138 23.65 20.30 -1.85
CA SER A 138 24.80 19.63 -2.46
C SER A 138 25.70 20.62 -3.22
N LEU A 139 25.12 21.47 -4.06
CA LEU A 139 25.85 22.50 -4.79
C LEU A 139 26.54 23.50 -3.86
N ASN A 140 25.87 23.94 -2.78
CA ASN A 140 26.48 24.86 -1.83
C ASN A 140 27.70 24.21 -1.14
N THR A 141 27.59 22.94 -0.76
CA THR A 141 28.69 22.19 -0.15
C THR A 141 29.88 22.06 -1.12
N LEU A 142 29.61 21.72 -2.39
CA LEU A 142 30.63 21.64 -3.44
C LEU A 142 31.35 22.98 -3.65
N VAL A 143 30.58 24.06 -3.74
CA VAL A 143 31.13 25.41 -3.93
C VAL A 143 31.97 25.82 -2.72
N ASP A 144 31.50 25.57 -1.50
CA ASP A 144 32.23 25.89 -0.26
C ASP A 144 33.54 25.11 -0.16
N ASP A 145 33.52 23.83 -0.51
CA ASP A 145 34.70 22.97 -0.49
C ASP A 145 35.72 23.38 -1.55
N GLU A 146 35.27 23.80 -2.73
CA GLU A 146 36.16 24.27 -3.80
C GLU A 146 36.73 25.66 -3.48
N LEU A 147 35.93 26.58 -2.92
CA LEU A 147 36.39 27.89 -2.46
C LEU A 147 37.51 27.81 -1.42
N ARG A 148 37.51 26.79 -0.57
CA ARG A 148 38.58 26.56 0.41
C ARG A 148 39.89 26.09 -0.23
N GLN A 149 39.83 25.49 -1.41
CA GLN A 149 40.98 24.92 -2.10
C GLN A 149 41.60 25.90 -3.11
N VAL A 150 40.77 26.71 -3.76
CA VAL A 150 41.21 27.65 -4.78
C VAL A 150 41.90 28.87 -4.15
N LYS A 151 42.99 29.33 -4.78
CA LYS A 151 43.69 30.54 -4.33
C LYS A 151 42.76 31.77 -4.35
N PRO A 152 42.78 32.60 -3.29
CA PRO A 152 41.98 33.82 -3.26
C PRO A 152 42.40 34.78 -4.38
N ASN A 153 41.47 35.64 -4.81
CA ASN A 153 41.65 36.65 -5.87
C ASN A 153 41.93 36.08 -7.27
N THR A 154 41.58 34.83 -7.53
CA THR A 154 41.57 34.26 -8.89
C THR A 154 40.19 34.42 -9.53
N GLU A 155 40.12 34.41 -10.87
CA GLU A 155 38.85 34.43 -11.61
C GLU A 155 37.96 33.21 -11.25
N VAL A 156 38.58 32.07 -10.94
CA VAL A 156 37.89 30.88 -10.45
C VAL A 156 37.26 31.13 -9.08
N ALA A 157 38.02 31.68 -8.12
CA ALA A 157 37.49 32.04 -6.81
C ALA A 157 36.35 33.07 -6.91
N GLN A 158 36.47 34.04 -7.81
CA GLN A 158 35.41 35.03 -8.04
C GLN A 158 34.12 34.37 -8.56
N ARG A 159 34.21 33.49 -9.57
CA ARG A 159 33.04 32.75 -10.08
C ARG A 159 32.40 31.85 -9.04
N LEU A 160 33.19 31.12 -8.26
CA LEU A 160 32.68 30.28 -7.18
C LEU A 160 32.01 31.13 -6.08
N ASN A 161 32.55 32.30 -5.76
CA ASN A 161 31.94 33.22 -4.80
C ASN A 161 30.62 33.80 -5.33
N ASP A 162 30.52 34.07 -6.63
CA ASP A 162 29.25 34.46 -7.28
C ASP A 162 28.21 33.33 -7.20
N HIS A 163 28.62 32.07 -7.37
CA HIS A 163 27.74 30.93 -7.16
C HIS A 163 27.30 30.79 -5.69
N HIS A 164 28.22 30.93 -4.74
CA HIS A 164 27.93 30.87 -3.30
C HIS A 164 26.93 31.95 -2.88
N THR A 165 27.14 33.19 -3.31
CA THR A 165 26.25 34.33 -3.00
C THR A 165 24.85 34.18 -3.60
N LYS A 166 24.72 33.50 -4.73
CA LYS A 166 23.40 33.14 -5.31
C LYS A 166 22.72 32.00 -4.55
N LEU A 167 23.46 30.97 -4.16
CA LEU A 167 22.91 29.78 -3.49
C LEU A 167 22.46 30.07 -2.06
N GLY A 168 23.18 30.91 -1.32
CA GLY A 168 22.89 31.19 0.10
C GLY A 168 21.43 31.60 0.36
N PRO A 169 20.91 32.67 -0.27
CA PRO A 169 19.52 33.09 -0.12
C PRO A 169 18.50 32.04 -0.57
N GLU A 170 18.79 31.33 -1.67
CA GLU A 170 17.92 30.26 -2.17
C GLU A 170 17.84 29.09 -1.19
N LEU A 171 18.96 28.71 -0.57
CA LEU A 171 19.01 27.63 0.40
C LEU A 171 18.21 27.98 1.66
N THR A 172 18.36 29.21 2.17
CA THR A 172 17.57 29.71 3.30
C THR A 172 16.08 29.66 2.99
N ARG A 173 15.68 30.19 1.82
CA ARG A 173 14.28 30.17 1.36
C ARG A 173 13.73 28.74 1.24
N LEU A 174 14.50 27.82 0.66
CA LEU A 174 14.09 26.42 0.51
C LEU A 174 13.95 25.71 1.86
N LYS A 175 14.86 25.97 2.81
CA LYS A 175 14.78 25.43 4.18
C LYS A 175 13.56 25.95 4.92
N GLU A 176 13.27 27.25 4.82
CA GLU A 176 12.09 27.86 5.42
C GLU A 176 10.79 27.30 4.82
N ALA A 177 10.73 27.15 3.49
CA ALA A 177 9.59 26.57 2.80
C ALA A 177 9.36 25.10 3.22
N GLU A 178 10.43 24.31 3.32
CA GLU A 178 10.34 22.91 3.76
C GLU A 178 9.93 22.81 5.25
N ALA A 179 10.48 23.66 6.11
CA ALA A 179 10.07 23.74 7.52
C ALA A 179 8.59 24.11 7.67
N ALA A 180 8.11 25.07 6.87
CA ALA A 180 6.69 25.44 6.85
C ALA A 180 5.80 24.28 6.40
N ARG A 181 6.22 23.51 5.37
CA ARG A 181 5.49 22.30 4.92
C ARG A 181 5.46 21.22 6.00
N GLN A 182 6.57 20.98 6.68
CA GLN A 182 6.64 20.02 7.79
C GLN A 182 5.75 20.44 8.96
N GLN A 183 5.72 21.72 9.28
CA GLN A 183 4.82 22.25 10.31
C GLN A 183 3.34 22.06 9.91
N GLN A 184 2.97 22.40 8.68
CA GLN A 184 1.61 22.18 8.18
C GLN A 184 1.22 20.69 8.19
N ALA A 185 2.14 19.80 7.81
CA ALA A 185 1.91 18.35 7.87
C ALA A 185 1.71 17.87 9.32
N ALA A 186 2.50 18.38 10.27
CA ALA A 186 2.36 18.06 11.69
C ALA A 186 1.03 18.57 12.27
N GLU A 187 0.60 19.78 11.90
CA GLU A 187 -0.69 20.33 12.28
C GLU A 187 -1.86 19.53 11.70
N ALA A 188 -1.77 19.15 10.41
CA ALA A 188 -2.76 18.28 9.78
C ALA A 188 -2.83 16.89 10.42
N ALA A 189 -1.68 16.32 10.80
CA ALA A 189 -1.63 15.04 11.51
C ALA A 189 -2.29 15.13 12.89
N ARG A 190 -2.02 16.20 13.66
CA ARG A 190 -2.68 16.46 14.95
C ARG A 190 -4.19 16.66 14.79
N ALA A 191 -4.62 17.39 13.76
CA ALA A 191 -6.03 17.57 13.47
C ALA A 191 -6.73 16.25 13.10
N ALA A 192 -6.06 15.39 12.31
CA ALA A 192 -6.56 14.07 11.97
C ALA A 192 -6.65 13.14 13.18
N GLU A 193 -5.67 13.19 14.10
CA GLU A 193 -5.70 12.44 15.36
C GLU A 193 -6.83 12.91 16.27
N ALA A 194 -7.02 14.23 16.43
CA ALA A 194 -8.13 14.79 17.18
C ALA A 194 -9.49 14.38 16.59
N ALA A 195 -9.62 14.38 15.25
CA ALA A 195 -10.83 13.90 14.57
C ALA A 195 -11.08 12.41 14.85
N ARG A 196 -10.05 11.56 14.79
CA ARG A 196 -10.17 10.13 15.14
C ARG A 196 -10.57 9.93 16.60
N ALA A 197 -9.99 10.67 17.53
CA ALA A 197 -10.35 10.61 18.94
C ALA A 197 -11.83 11.00 19.16
N SER A 198 -12.30 12.07 18.51
CA SER A 198 -13.71 12.48 18.58
C SER A 198 -14.67 11.44 17.98
N ALA A 199 -14.27 10.77 16.89
CA ALA A 199 -15.04 9.69 16.29
C ALA A 199 -15.12 8.47 17.22
N GLN A 200 -14.02 8.10 17.87
CA GLN A 200 -13.99 7.01 18.86
C GLN A 200 -14.87 7.34 20.08
N GLN A 201 -14.81 8.57 20.61
CA GLN A 201 -15.69 8.99 21.70
C GLN A 201 -17.17 8.94 21.30
N SER A 202 -17.50 9.38 20.09
CA SER A 202 -18.87 9.33 19.56
C SER A 202 -19.36 7.89 19.41
N GLN A 203 -18.48 6.98 18.98
CA GLN A 203 -18.78 5.56 18.86
C GLN A 203 -18.98 4.91 20.23
N GLU A 204 -18.09 5.18 21.19
CA GLU A 204 -18.22 4.66 22.55
C GLU A 204 -19.52 5.15 23.22
N GLN A 205 -19.90 6.41 22.99
CA GLN A 205 -21.16 6.95 23.47
C GLN A 205 -22.36 6.25 22.81
N ALA A 206 -22.31 6.01 21.49
CA ALA A 206 -23.36 5.26 20.79
C ALA A 206 -23.47 3.80 21.29
N ASP A 207 -22.35 3.15 21.59
CA ASP A 207 -22.30 1.80 22.14
C ASP A 207 -22.87 1.74 23.56
N ARG A 208 -22.58 2.75 24.40
CA ARG A 208 -23.18 2.89 25.74
C ARG A 208 -24.69 3.11 25.65
N ASP A 209 -25.15 3.96 24.74
CA ASP A 209 -26.58 4.20 24.53
C ASP A 209 -27.29 2.94 24.03
N ALA A 210 -26.65 2.18 23.12
CA ALA A 210 -27.17 0.90 22.64
C ALA A 210 -27.23 -0.16 23.75
N ALA A 211 -26.22 -0.22 24.62
CA ALA A 211 -26.20 -1.11 25.78
C ALA A 211 -27.30 -0.76 26.79
N GLN A 212 -27.50 0.53 27.05
CA GLN A 212 -28.56 1.00 27.95
C GLN A 212 -29.95 0.63 27.43
N ARG A 213 -30.20 0.82 26.12
CA ARG A 213 -31.47 0.41 25.49
C ARG A 213 -31.73 -1.09 25.64
N LYS A 214 -30.72 -1.93 25.44
CA LYS A 214 -30.86 -3.39 25.64
C LYS A 214 -31.25 -3.74 27.08
N LEU A 215 -30.63 -3.08 28.06
CA LEU A 215 -30.93 -3.31 29.47
C LEU A 215 -32.36 -2.87 29.82
N ASP A 216 -32.84 -1.78 29.23
CA ASP A 216 -34.21 -1.31 29.42
C ASP A 216 -35.23 -2.22 28.72
N ASP A 217 -34.91 -2.75 27.53
CA ASP A 217 -35.72 -3.77 26.85
C ASP A 217 -35.81 -5.08 27.66
N GLU A 218 -34.70 -5.54 28.24
CA GLU A 218 -34.68 -6.73 29.11
C GLU A 218 -35.52 -6.54 30.37
N ARG A 219 -35.48 -5.35 30.98
CA ARG A 219 -36.34 -4.99 32.12
C ARG A 219 -37.82 -4.96 31.74
N ALA A 220 -38.16 -4.41 30.58
CA ALA A 220 -39.53 -4.41 30.08
C ALA A 220 -40.04 -5.84 29.83
N GLN A 221 -39.21 -6.70 29.22
CA GLN A 221 -39.53 -8.11 28.99
C GLN A 221 -39.65 -8.91 30.30
N ALA A 222 -38.85 -8.60 31.33
CA ALA A 222 -38.98 -9.22 32.65
C ALA A 222 -40.31 -8.85 33.31
N ALA A 223 -40.68 -7.56 33.30
CA ALA A 223 -41.95 -7.10 33.83
C ALA A 223 -43.16 -7.72 33.10
N GLU A 224 -43.05 -7.92 31.78
CA GLU A 224 -44.10 -8.60 31.01
C GLU A 224 -44.19 -10.10 31.34
N ARG A 225 -43.06 -10.78 31.55
CA ARG A 225 -43.02 -12.16 32.04
C ARG A 225 -43.66 -12.31 33.43
N ASP A 226 -43.41 -11.36 34.33
CA ASP A 226 -44.02 -11.36 35.67
C ASP A 226 -45.55 -11.17 35.58
N ARG A 227 -46.04 -10.25 34.73
CA ARG A 227 -47.48 -10.10 34.46
C ARG A 227 -48.10 -11.37 33.89
N GLN A 228 -47.45 -12.01 32.92
CA GLN A 228 -47.93 -13.27 32.35
C GLN A 228 -47.96 -14.40 33.39
N ALA A 229 -46.97 -14.46 34.28
CA ALA A 229 -46.93 -15.44 35.37
C ALA A 229 -48.06 -15.22 36.38
N GLU A 230 -48.38 -13.96 36.72
CA GLU A 230 -49.53 -13.63 37.57
C GLU A 230 -50.86 -14.00 36.91
N GLU A 231 -51.05 -13.67 35.64
CA GLU A 231 -52.23 -14.07 34.87
C GLU A 231 -52.37 -15.59 34.79
N GLN A 232 -51.27 -16.32 34.61
CA GLN A 232 -51.27 -17.77 34.65
C GLN A 232 -51.66 -18.30 36.03
N ARG A 233 -51.13 -17.74 37.12
CA ARG A 233 -51.53 -18.13 38.48
C ARG A 233 -53.02 -17.89 38.72
N GLN A 234 -53.58 -16.79 38.23
CA GLN A 234 -55.02 -16.51 38.31
C GLN A 234 -55.83 -17.56 37.53
N ARG A 235 -55.44 -17.86 36.29
CA ARG A 235 -56.08 -18.89 35.46
C ARG A 235 -55.93 -20.28 36.06
N GLU A 236 -54.80 -20.60 36.68
CA GLU A 236 -54.59 -21.86 37.37
C GLU A 236 -55.42 -21.96 38.66
N GLY A 237 -55.60 -20.85 39.39
CA GLY A 237 -56.58 -20.76 40.48
C GLY A 237 -57.99 -21.11 40.01
N GLU A 238 -58.47 -20.50 38.91
CA GLU A 238 -59.76 -20.86 38.30
C GLU A 238 -59.80 -22.30 37.79
N LYS A 239 -58.70 -22.77 37.17
CA LYS A 239 -58.61 -24.15 36.66
C LYS A 239 -58.55 -25.18 37.78
N LEU A 240 -57.99 -24.88 38.96
CA LEU A 240 -58.02 -25.76 40.12
C LEU A 240 -59.44 -25.85 40.69
N GLU A 241 -60.20 -24.76 40.66
CA GLU A 241 -61.64 -24.79 40.91
C GLU A 241 -62.39 -25.70 39.91
N ARG A 242 -62.03 -25.62 38.62
CA ARG A 242 -62.60 -26.50 37.59
C ARG A 242 -62.06 -27.94 37.61
N ARG A 243 -60.80 -28.18 38.01
CA ARG A 243 -60.14 -29.51 38.04
C ARG A 243 -60.49 -30.35 39.28
N ARG A 244 -61.24 -29.81 40.24
CA ARG A 244 -62.12 -30.63 41.09
C ARG A 244 -63.19 -31.38 40.26
N ARG A 245 -63.32 -31.08 38.96
CA ARG A 245 -64.07 -31.83 37.94
C ARG A 245 -63.24 -31.98 36.64
N GLY A 246 -62.29 -32.92 36.59
CA GLY A 246 -61.81 -33.44 35.30
C GLY A 246 -60.31 -33.72 35.16
N TYR A 247 -60.02 -35.01 35.01
CA TYR A 247 -58.74 -35.68 34.64
C TYR A 247 -58.10 -35.10 33.35
N VAL A 248 -56.77 -34.91 33.21
CA VAL A 248 -55.60 -35.82 32.98
C VAL A 248 -55.28 -36.07 31.49
N ILE A 249 -53.96 -36.04 31.18
CA ILE A 249 -53.18 -36.51 30.00
C ILE A 249 -53.00 -35.59 28.77
N GLY A 250 -51.73 -35.31 28.47
CA GLY A 250 -51.24 -35.29 27.08
C GLY A 250 -50.20 -34.22 26.74
N LEU A 251 -48.94 -34.34 27.20
CA LEU A 251 -47.85 -33.54 26.63
C LEU A 251 -46.49 -34.21 26.85
N GLY A 252 -45.81 -34.60 25.77
CA GLY A 252 -44.47 -35.16 25.89
C GLY A 252 -43.89 -35.75 24.61
N VAL A 253 -43.76 -34.99 23.52
CA VAL A 253 -42.79 -35.27 22.44
C VAL A 253 -42.51 -33.98 21.63
N SER A 254 -41.53 -33.14 21.99
CA SER A 254 -40.99 -32.14 21.02
C SER A 254 -39.62 -31.52 21.34
N ALA A 255 -38.95 -31.87 22.45
CA ALA A 255 -37.73 -31.18 22.88
C ALA A 255 -36.41 -31.63 22.22
N GLY A 256 -36.41 -32.66 21.36
CA GLY A 256 -35.18 -33.32 20.90
C GLY A 256 -34.47 -32.73 19.68
N VAL A 257 -35.10 -31.85 18.89
CA VAL A 257 -34.58 -31.48 17.55
C VAL A 257 -33.85 -30.14 17.51
N THR A 258 -34.03 -29.26 18.51
CA THR A 258 -33.53 -27.87 18.45
C THR A 258 -32.08 -27.71 18.91
N VAL A 259 -31.51 -28.66 19.66
CA VAL A 259 -30.17 -28.52 20.29
C VAL A 259 -29.03 -28.84 19.31
N ALA A 260 -29.27 -29.61 18.25
CA ALA A 260 -28.20 -30.02 17.31
C ALA A 260 -27.89 -28.96 16.23
N ALA A 261 -28.82 -28.05 15.92
CA ALA A 261 -28.64 -27.07 14.83
C ALA A 261 -27.79 -25.85 15.23
N SER A 262 -27.73 -25.51 16.51
CA SER A 262 -27.08 -24.28 16.99
C SER A 262 -25.55 -24.39 17.16
N GLY A 263 -25.03 -25.60 17.39
CA GLY A 263 -23.60 -25.81 17.67
C GLY A 263 -22.69 -25.69 16.43
N ALA A 264 -23.19 -26.03 15.25
CA ALA A 264 -22.39 -26.06 14.02
C ALA A 264 -22.19 -24.67 13.37
N ALA A 265 -23.12 -23.73 13.58
CA ALA A 265 -23.05 -22.38 13.01
C ALA A 265 -22.04 -21.48 13.74
N ILE A 266 -21.86 -21.68 15.05
CA ILE A 266 -20.97 -20.85 15.89
C ILE A 266 -19.50 -21.19 15.64
N GLY A 267 -19.17 -22.46 15.37
CA GLY A 267 -17.79 -22.88 15.07
C GLY A 267 -17.21 -22.27 13.79
N LEU A 268 -18.04 -22.01 12.78
CA LEU A 268 -17.60 -21.51 11.47
C LEU A 268 -17.41 -19.99 11.43
N MET A 269 -18.16 -19.22 12.24
CA MET A 269 -17.96 -17.78 12.35
C MET A 269 -16.68 -17.40 13.10
N VAL A 270 -16.19 -18.27 13.99
CA VAL A 270 -14.98 -18.00 14.79
C VAL A 270 -13.69 -18.31 14.03
N THR A 271 -13.68 -19.29 13.12
CA THR A 271 -12.45 -19.72 12.43
C THR A 271 -12.24 -19.11 11.04
N ALA A 272 -13.29 -18.60 10.38
CA ALA A 272 -13.21 -18.12 9.00
C ALA A 272 -13.21 -16.58 8.84
N ARG A 273 -13.30 -15.83 9.95
CA ARG A 273 -13.30 -14.35 9.90
C ARG A 273 -11.88 -13.82 9.63
N ALA A 274 -11.77 -12.77 8.81
CA ALA A 274 -10.54 -11.99 8.71
C ALA A 274 -10.14 -11.48 10.11
N GLY A 275 -8.95 -11.85 10.59
CA GLY A 275 -8.49 -11.61 11.97
C GLY A 275 -8.77 -12.74 12.97
N GLY A 276 -9.26 -13.90 12.54
CA GLY A 276 -9.34 -15.10 13.38
C GLY A 276 -7.96 -15.72 13.67
N PRO A 277 -7.86 -16.64 14.65
CA PRO A 277 -6.57 -17.18 15.12
C PRO A 277 -5.73 -17.85 14.02
N ALA A 278 -6.38 -18.42 13.00
CA ALA A 278 -5.68 -19.00 11.85
C ALA A 278 -5.14 -17.93 10.88
N HIS A 279 -5.78 -16.76 10.79
CA HIS A 279 -5.33 -15.65 9.97
C HIS A 279 -4.16 -14.91 10.65
N THR A 280 -4.16 -14.85 11.98
CA THR A 280 -3.03 -14.29 12.75
C THR A 280 -1.81 -15.19 12.68
N GLU A 281 -1.96 -16.53 12.73
CA GLU A 281 -0.86 -17.50 12.59
C GLU A 281 -0.15 -17.40 11.21
N ILE A 282 -0.91 -17.13 10.13
CA ILE A 282 -0.36 -16.93 8.77
C ILE A 282 0.36 -15.57 8.65
N ILE A 283 -0.18 -14.50 9.24
CA ILE A 283 0.51 -13.20 9.24
C ILE A 283 1.78 -13.25 10.09
N GLU A 284 1.74 -13.89 11.25
CA GLU A 284 2.88 -13.99 12.17
C GLU A 284 4.04 -14.79 11.57
N SER A 285 3.75 -15.90 10.88
CA SER A 285 4.75 -16.66 10.12
C SER A 285 5.29 -15.90 8.91
N ALA A 286 4.47 -15.14 8.19
CA ALA A 286 4.93 -14.28 7.08
C ALA A 286 5.82 -13.12 7.56
N MET A 287 5.50 -12.52 8.71
CA MET A 287 6.35 -11.49 9.34
C MET A 287 7.69 -12.06 9.83
N ALA A 288 7.68 -13.26 10.42
CA ALA A 288 8.91 -13.92 10.88
C ALA A 288 9.86 -14.29 9.72
N ALA A 289 9.31 -14.60 8.54
CA ALA A 289 10.09 -14.90 7.34
C ALA A 289 10.62 -13.65 6.59
N GLY A 290 10.17 -12.45 6.95
CA GLY A 290 10.56 -11.20 6.28
C GLY A 290 9.87 -10.95 4.92
N ASP A 291 8.90 -11.78 4.53
CA ASP A 291 8.22 -11.77 3.23
C ASP A 291 6.79 -11.16 3.29
N TYR A 292 6.52 -10.30 4.28
CA TYR A 292 5.19 -9.72 4.45
C TYR A 292 4.99 -8.46 3.59
N ASP A 293 4.27 -8.60 2.47
CA ASP A 293 3.70 -7.47 1.72
C ASP A 293 2.23 -7.25 2.11
N PRO A 294 1.87 -6.14 2.78
CA PRO A 294 0.50 -5.86 3.20
C PRO A 294 -0.49 -5.62 2.04
N PHE A 295 0.00 -5.51 0.79
CA PHE A 295 -0.84 -5.29 -0.40
C PHE A 295 -1.03 -6.54 -1.27
N SER A 296 -0.36 -7.65 -0.93
CA SER A 296 -0.59 -8.95 -1.58
C SER A 296 -1.95 -9.51 -1.15
N ALA A 297 -2.88 -9.64 -2.10
CA ALA A 297 -4.21 -10.18 -1.85
C ALA A 297 -4.23 -11.70 -1.61
N ASP A 298 -3.11 -12.41 -1.82
CA ASP A 298 -3.04 -13.86 -1.69
C ASP A 298 -1.67 -14.35 -1.18
N LEU A 299 -1.50 -14.35 0.15
CA LEU A 299 -0.30 -14.85 0.85
C LEU A 299 -0.01 -16.34 0.57
N CYS A 300 -0.96 -17.10 0.02
CA CYS A 300 -0.78 -18.52 -0.29
C CYS A 300 -0.54 -18.80 -1.79
N ALA A 301 -0.42 -17.77 -2.65
CA ALA A 301 -0.25 -17.96 -4.10
C ALA A 301 1.18 -18.37 -4.52
N ALA A 302 2.21 -18.08 -3.71
CA ALA A 302 3.60 -18.49 -3.99
C ALA A 302 4.46 -18.64 -2.70
N PRO A 303 4.12 -19.54 -1.77
CA PRO A 303 4.83 -19.61 -0.50
C PRO A 303 6.16 -20.37 -0.62
N GLY A 304 7.26 -19.73 -0.16
CA GLY A 304 8.49 -20.41 0.21
C GLY A 304 8.50 -20.78 1.70
N GLY A 305 9.21 -21.85 2.06
CA GLY A 305 9.51 -22.18 3.47
C GLY A 305 8.30 -22.45 4.38
N GLU A 306 8.36 -21.96 5.61
CA GLU A 306 7.40 -22.22 6.70
C GLU A 306 5.97 -21.71 6.41
N VAL A 307 5.83 -20.70 5.53
CA VAL A 307 4.52 -20.17 5.11
C VAL A 307 3.73 -21.22 4.31
N ALA A 308 4.41 -22.11 3.58
CA ALA A 308 3.76 -23.18 2.80
C ALA A 308 3.10 -24.22 3.72
N GLU A 309 3.70 -24.51 4.87
CA GLU A 309 3.16 -25.47 5.84
C GLU A 309 1.91 -24.91 6.55
N ALA A 310 1.94 -23.62 6.92
CA ALA A 310 0.78 -22.93 7.49
C ALA A 310 -0.40 -22.86 6.49
N CYS A 311 -0.14 -22.53 5.22
CA CYS A 311 -1.16 -22.55 4.16
C CYS A 311 -1.72 -23.97 3.93
N ALA A 312 -0.88 -25.01 3.95
CA ALA A 312 -1.32 -26.41 3.79
C ALA A 312 -2.20 -26.89 4.95
N LYS A 313 -1.86 -26.54 6.19
CA LYS A 313 -2.68 -26.82 7.39
C LYS A 313 -4.05 -26.17 7.29
N HIS A 314 -4.11 -24.93 6.82
CA HIS A 314 -5.36 -24.20 6.63
C HIS A 314 -6.23 -24.79 5.50
N GLN A 315 -5.63 -25.21 4.38
CA GLN A 315 -6.36 -25.90 3.31
C GLN A 315 -6.96 -27.24 3.78
N ARG A 316 -6.21 -28.05 4.54
CA ARG A 316 -6.74 -29.31 5.09
C ARG A 316 -7.96 -29.09 5.99
N LEU A 317 -7.93 -28.03 6.80
CA LEU A 317 -9.04 -27.65 7.68
C LEU A 317 -10.27 -27.19 6.90
N LYS A 318 -10.08 -26.42 5.81
CA LYS A 318 -11.16 -26.04 4.89
C LYS A 318 -11.81 -27.27 4.25
N VAL A 319 -11.01 -28.19 3.70
CA VAL A 319 -11.52 -29.41 3.05
C VAL A 319 -12.28 -30.30 4.04
N ALA A 320 -11.77 -30.50 5.25
CA ALA A 320 -12.47 -31.25 6.30
C ALA A 320 -13.81 -30.61 6.69
N SER A 321 -13.85 -29.28 6.77
CA SER A 321 -15.07 -28.53 7.09
C SER A 321 -16.13 -28.66 5.99
N PHE A 322 -15.72 -28.57 4.71
CA PHE A 322 -16.63 -28.76 3.57
C PHE A 322 -17.16 -30.20 3.49
N ALA A 323 -16.34 -31.21 3.78
CA ALA A 323 -16.78 -32.60 3.83
C ALA A 323 -17.84 -32.82 4.94
N LEU A 324 -17.65 -32.20 6.11
CA LEU A 324 -18.62 -32.27 7.21
C LEU A 324 -19.96 -31.61 6.85
N TRP A 325 -19.92 -30.50 6.11
CA TRP A 325 -21.13 -29.83 5.58
C TRP A 325 -21.85 -30.66 4.53
N GLY A 326 -21.13 -31.37 3.66
CA GLY A 326 -21.73 -32.29 2.70
C GLY A 326 -22.54 -33.39 3.38
N VAL A 327 -22.01 -33.95 4.48
CA VAL A 327 -22.70 -34.98 5.27
C VAL A 327 -23.90 -34.41 6.04
N ALA A 328 -23.74 -33.24 6.67
CA ALA A 328 -24.84 -32.59 7.41
C ALA A 328 -25.98 -32.13 6.47
N GLY A 329 -25.64 -31.60 5.30
CA GLY A 329 -26.60 -31.20 4.27
C GLY A 329 -27.40 -32.38 3.72
N ALA A 330 -26.73 -33.51 3.43
CA ALA A 330 -27.40 -34.74 3.02
C ALA A 330 -28.37 -35.27 4.11
N GLY A 331 -27.98 -35.16 5.40
CA GLY A 331 -28.84 -35.51 6.54
C GLY A 331 -30.09 -34.65 6.65
N LEU A 332 -29.97 -33.33 6.50
CA LEU A 332 -31.11 -32.41 6.55
C LEU A 332 -32.09 -32.64 5.40
N VAL A 333 -31.59 -32.83 4.18
CA VAL A 333 -32.44 -33.12 3.01
C VAL A 333 -33.17 -34.46 3.19
N SER A 334 -32.48 -35.49 3.72
CA SER A 334 -33.11 -36.79 4.00
C SER A 334 -34.23 -36.68 5.04
N THR A 335 -34.02 -35.91 6.12
CA THR A 335 -35.02 -35.71 7.17
C THR A 335 -36.25 -34.95 6.66
N VAL A 336 -36.06 -33.92 5.83
CA VAL A 336 -37.16 -33.15 5.24
C VAL A 336 -37.97 -34.00 4.26
N VAL A 337 -37.28 -34.78 3.40
CA VAL A 337 -37.95 -35.71 2.48
C VAL A 337 -38.72 -36.79 3.24
N PHE A 338 -38.16 -37.33 4.32
CA PHE A 338 -38.83 -38.32 5.17
C PHE A 338 -40.06 -37.75 5.87
N ALA A 339 -39.97 -36.53 6.42
CA ALA A 339 -41.10 -35.84 7.04
C ALA A 339 -42.21 -35.53 6.02
N ALA A 340 -41.84 -35.11 4.80
CA ALA A 340 -42.79 -34.88 3.72
C ALA A 340 -43.49 -36.17 3.26
N LEU A 341 -42.75 -37.29 3.18
CA LEU A 341 -43.31 -38.60 2.84
C LEU A 341 -44.26 -39.13 3.93
N LEU A 342 -43.93 -38.96 5.21
CA LEU A 342 -44.83 -39.31 6.32
C LEU A 342 -46.10 -38.46 6.31
N GLY A 343 -45.98 -37.15 6.06
CA GLY A 343 -47.14 -36.26 5.90
C GLY A 343 -48.05 -36.64 4.73
N ALA A 344 -47.45 -37.02 3.60
CA ALA A 344 -48.19 -37.48 2.42
C ALA A 344 -48.92 -38.82 2.67
N GLN A 345 -48.31 -39.77 3.39
CA GLN A 345 -48.96 -41.04 3.74
C GLN A 345 -50.08 -40.87 4.78
N ALA A 346 -49.89 -40.00 5.78
CA ALA A 346 -50.93 -39.68 6.76
C ALA A 346 -52.17 -39.05 6.09
N LYS A 347 -51.98 -38.29 5.01
CA LYS A 347 -53.09 -37.70 4.23
C LYS A 347 -53.84 -38.74 3.40
N LYS A 348 -53.16 -39.77 2.87
CA LYS A 348 -53.80 -40.89 2.15
C LYS A 348 -54.58 -41.84 3.07
N ARG A 349 -54.18 -42.01 4.34
CA ARG A 349 -54.86 -42.90 5.30
C ARG A 349 -56.13 -42.32 5.94
N LYS A 350 -56.40 -41.02 5.79
CA LYS A 350 -57.66 -40.40 6.28
C LYS A 350 -58.93 -40.87 5.55
N GLY A 351 -58.83 -41.72 4.54
CA GLY A 351 -59.97 -42.30 3.81
C GLY A 351 -60.41 -43.71 4.23
N SER A 352 -59.68 -44.40 5.12
CA SER A 352 -60.04 -45.78 5.52
C SER A 352 -59.85 -45.99 7.02
N ALA A 353 -60.95 -45.87 7.76
CA ALA A 353 -61.04 -46.35 9.12
C ALA A 353 -61.11 -47.88 9.12
N ARG A 354 -59.96 -48.55 9.20
CA ARG A 354 -59.93 -49.94 9.69
C ARG A 354 -58.56 -50.33 10.26
N ALA A 355 -58.62 -50.67 11.55
CA ALA A 355 -57.77 -51.56 12.32
C ALA A 355 -56.25 -51.29 12.36
N ASP A 356 -55.82 -50.81 13.52
CA ASP A 356 -54.45 -50.86 14.03
C ASP A 356 -53.81 -52.25 13.94
N ARG A 357 -52.58 -52.28 13.43
CA ARG A 357 -51.50 -53.09 14.03
C ARG A 357 -50.24 -52.23 14.09
N PRO A 358 -49.57 -52.12 15.24
CA PRO A 358 -48.32 -51.38 15.36
C PRO A 358 -47.21 -52.17 14.64
N GLN A 359 -46.72 -51.65 13.52
CA GLN A 359 -45.46 -52.12 12.93
C GLN A 359 -44.33 -51.35 13.61
N LEU A 360 -43.57 -52.04 14.46
CA LEU A 360 -42.31 -51.53 15.01
C LEU A 360 -41.29 -51.46 13.88
N VAL A 361 -40.83 -50.26 13.54
CA VAL A 361 -39.73 -50.04 12.60
C VAL A 361 -38.46 -49.87 13.42
N HIS A 362 -37.56 -50.86 13.37
CA HIS A 362 -36.22 -50.74 13.94
C HIS A 362 -35.25 -50.21 12.89
N LEU A 363 -34.69 -49.02 13.13
CA LEU A 363 -33.52 -48.50 12.41
C LEU A 363 -32.27 -48.91 13.18
N GLY A 364 -31.50 -49.85 12.65
CA GLY A 364 -30.19 -50.24 13.20
C GLY A 364 -29.06 -49.77 12.30
N VAL A 365 -28.03 -49.17 12.87
CA VAL A 365 -26.80 -48.76 12.18
C VAL A 365 -25.70 -49.75 12.59
N SER A 366 -25.13 -50.50 11.64
CA SER A 366 -23.98 -51.38 11.91
C SER A 366 -22.70 -50.74 11.39
N PRO A 367 -21.65 -50.58 12.21
CA PRO A 367 -20.36 -50.11 11.73
C PRO A 367 -19.62 -51.23 10.99
N THR A 368 -18.96 -50.90 9.87
CA THR A 368 -17.95 -51.79 9.26
C THR A 368 -16.61 -51.06 9.22
N LEU A 369 -15.52 -51.81 9.41
CA LEU A 369 -14.17 -51.28 9.29
C LEU A 369 -13.98 -50.78 7.85
N HIS A 370 -13.82 -49.46 7.70
CA HIS A 370 -13.48 -48.68 6.48
C HIS A 370 -14.58 -47.80 5.86
N GLY A 371 -15.74 -47.63 6.50
CA GLY A 371 -16.68 -46.56 6.12
C GLY A 371 -18.11 -46.77 6.61
N VAL A 372 -18.85 -45.67 6.80
CA VAL A 372 -20.27 -45.71 7.20
C VAL A 372 -21.13 -45.96 5.95
N ALA A 373 -21.62 -47.19 5.79
CA ALA A 373 -22.63 -47.52 4.80
C ALA A 373 -24.03 -47.52 5.44
N LEU A 374 -24.92 -46.66 4.96
CA LEU A 374 -26.35 -46.64 5.31
C LEU A 374 -27.09 -47.63 4.41
N SER A 375 -27.27 -48.87 4.85
CA SER A 375 -28.16 -49.83 4.18
C SER A 375 -29.53 -49.85 4.86
N GLY A 376 -30.55 -49.31 4.19
CA GLY A 376 -31.95 -49.47 4.60
C GLY A 376 -32.60 -50.62 3.82
N ALA A 377 -32.91 -51.73 4.47
CA ALA A 377 -33.74 -52.78 3.88
C ALA A 377 -35.20 -52.60 4.32
N LEU A 378 -36.08 -52.28 3.36
CA LEU A 378 -37.52 -52.31 3.56
C LEU A 378 -38.03 -53.72 3.21
N ARG A 379 -38.57 -54.44 4.19
CA ARG A 379 -39.43 -55.60 3.93
C ARG A 379 -40.89 -55.16 4.08
N PHE A 380 -41.67 -55.34 3.04
CA PHE A 380 -43.12 -55.08 3.03
C PHE A 380 -43.89 -56.24 3.64
#